data_AF-A0A923YTY7-F1
#
_entry.id   AF-A0A923YTY7-F1
#
_cell.length_a   1.000
_cell.length_b   1.000
_cell.length_c   1.000
_cell.angle_alpha   90.00
_cell.angle_beta   90.00
_cell.angle_gamma   90.00
#
_symmetry.space_group_name_H-M   'P 1'
#
loop_
_entity.id
_entity.type
_entity.pdbx_description
1 polymer ?
#
loop_
_entity_poly.entity_id
_entity_poly.type
_entity_poly.pdbx_seq_one_letter_code
_entity_poly.pdbx_strand_id
1 'polypeptide(L)' 'MTTSRQIHLVRRPDGVPVASDFAVVEVDTPDASDGQVQVQNMLMSVDPYMRPRLTADQALNVAMIGGGVGRVVQSRNPD' A
#
# COMPACT_ATOMS: atom_id res chain seq x y z
N MET A 1 -13.94 4.66 -11.12
CA MET A 1 -12.62 3.96 -11.10
C MET A 1 -11.53 5.00 -11.07
N THR A 2 -10.66 4.91 -10.06
CA THR A 2 -9.56 5.85 -9.84
C THR A 2 -8.23 5.10 -9.93
N THR A 3 -7.31 5.56 -10.75
CA THR A 3 -5.96 4.98 -10.82
C THR A 3 -5.18 5.33 -9.54
N SER A 4 -4.65 4.30 -8.88
CA SER A 4 -3.87 4.37 -7.66
C SER A 4 -2.48 3.78 -7.88
N ARG A 5 -1.52 4.18 -7.05
CA ARG A 5 -0.14 3.67 -7.08
C ARG A 5 0.13 2.89 -5.80
N GLN A 6 0.62 1.68 -5.94
CA GLN A 6 0.97 0.79 -4.84
C GLN A 6 2.48 0.55 -4.84
N ILE A 7 3.06 0.41 -3.65
CA ILE A 7 4.43 -0.08 -3.51
C ILE A 7 4.37 -1.59 -3.30
N HIS A 8 5.06 -2.33 -4.15
CA HIS A 8 5.17 -3.77 -4.09
C HIS A 8 6.61 -4.16 -3.81
N LEU A 9 6.82 -5.18 -2.97
CA LEU A 9 8.11 -5.84 -2.86
C LEU A 9 8.23 -6.86 -4.01
N VAL A 10 9.20 -6.70 -4.90
CA VAL A 10 9.35 -7.55 -6.09
C VAL A 10 10.46 -8.59 -5.97
N ARG A 11 11.39 -8.40 -5.03
CA ARG A 11 12.39 -9.39 -4.64
C ARG A 11 12.80 -9.23 -3.18
N ARG A 12 13.34 -10.30 -2.58
CA ARG A 12 13.84 -10.27 -1.20
C ARG A 12 15.16 -9.49 -1.15
N PRO A 13 15.31 -8.50 -0.24
CA PRO A 13 16.58 -7.82 -0.05
C PRO A 13 17.67 -8.78 0.41
N ASP A 14 18.86 -8.65 -0.16
CA ASP A 14 20.09 -9.21 0.39
C ASP A 14 20.86 -8.10 1.11
N GLY A 15 20.92 -8.15 2.44
CA GLY A 15 21.45 -7.06 3.26
C GLY A 15 20.50 -5.85 3.36
N VAL A 16 20.98 -4.65 3.06
CA VAL A 16 20.18 -3.42 3.17
C VAL A 16 19.21 -3.30 1.99
N PRO A 17 17.91 -3.04 2.20
CA PRO A 17 16.97 -2.86 1.10
C PRO A 17 17.40 -1.74 0.16
N VAL A 18 17.32 -2.03 -1.14
CA VAL A 18 17.60 -1.06 -2.21
C VAL A 18 16.34 -0.79 -3.01
N ALA A 19 16.32 0.32 -3.76
CA ALA A 19 15.13 0.73 -4.52
C ALA A 19 14.63 -0.36 -5.49
N SER A 20 15.54 -1.13 -6.09
CA SER A 20 15.19 -2.23 -7.02
C SER A 20 14.61 -3.47 -6.35
N ASP A 21 14.52 -3.50 -5.03
CA ASP A 21 13.75 -4.51 -4.31
C ASP A 21 12.24 -4.23 -4.40
N PHE A 22 11.86 -3.00 -4.78
CA PHE A 22 10.48 -2.53 -4.83
C PHE A 22 10.07 -2.09 -6.24
N ALA A 23 8.76 -2.06 -6.48
CA ALA A 23 8.16 -1.46 -7.67
C ALA A 23 6.97 -0.58 -7.29
N VAL A 24 6.76 0.48 -8.08
CA VAL A 24 5.52 1.25 -8.08
C VAL A 24 4.60 0.64 -9.12
N VAL A 25 3.46 0.12 -8.70
CA VAL A 25 2.48 -0.53 -9.57
C VAL A 25 1.23 0.33 -9.63
N GLU A 26 0.79 0.66 -10.85
CA GLU A 26 -0.49 1.33 -11.07
C GLU A 26 -1.62 0.31 -11.09
N VAL A 27 -2.70 0.62 -10.39
CA VAL A 27 -3.90 -0.23 -10.31
C VAL A 27 -5.15 0.63 -10.37
N ASP A 28 -6.21 0.11 -10.97
CA ASP A 28 -7.51 0.77 -10.89
C ASP A 28 -8.22 0.36 -9.60
N THR A 29 -8.65 1.36 -8.85
CA THR A 29 -9.42 1.15 -7.62
C THR A 29 -10.89 1.35 -7.93
N PRO A 30 -11.76 0.38 -7.56
CA PRO A 30 -13.20 0.56 -7.69
C PRO A 30 -13.68 1.68 -6.77
N ASP A 31 -14.82 2.25 -7.13
CA ASP A 31 -15.51 3.23 -6.29
C ASP A 31 -16.01 2.52 -5.00
N ALA A 32 -16.22 3.27 -3.93
CA ALA A 32 -16.72 2.71 -2.68
C ALA A 32 -18.05 1.98 -2.90
N SER A 33 -18.17 0.76 -2.38
CA SER A 33 -19.43 0.00 -2.33
C SER A 33 -20.19 0.28 -1.03
N ASP A 34 -21.40 -0.27 -0.88
CA ASP A 34 -22.19 -0.09 0.34
C ASP A 34 -21.41 -0.51 1.60
N GLY A 35 -21.42 0.36 2.61
CA GLY A 35 -20.67 0.18 3.86
C GLY A 35 -19.17 0.47 3.76
N GLN A 36 -18.68 1.01 2.64
CA GLN A 36 -17.25 1.29 2.44
C GLN A 36 -16.96 2.79 2.30
N VAL A 37 -15.71 3.13 2.54
CA VAL A 37 -15.11 4.43 2.21
C VAL A 37 -13.94 4.24 1.25
N GLN A 38 -13.77 5.17 0.32
CA GLN A 38 -12.58 5.28 -0.50
C GLN A 38 -11.67 6.37 0.09
N VAL A 39 -10.44 6.00 0.39
CA VAL A 39 -9.45 6.88 1.00
C VAL A 39 -8.30 7.12 0.03
N GLN A 40 -8.03 8.39 -0.26
CA GLN A 40 -6.80 8.80 -0.91
C GLN A 40 -5.71 8.95 0.15
N ASN A 41 -4.78 8.00 0.21
CA ASN A 41 -3.63 8.10 1.11
C ASN A 41 -2.74 9.28 0.70
N MET A 42 -2.52 10.20 1.64
CA MET A 42 -1.72 11.41 1.44
C MET A 42 -0.29 11.22 1.95
N LEU A 43 -0.14 10.48 3.06
CA LEU A 43 1.11 10.18 3.73
C LEU A 43 1.14 8.70 4.12
N MET A 44 2.30 8.08 3.99
CA MET A 44 2.56 6.71 4.43
C MET A 44 3.78 6.72 5.35
N SER A 45 3.69 6.01 6.46
CA SER A 45 4.81 5.80 7.39
C SER A 45 5.81 4.80 6.81
N VAL A 46 7.07 4.97 7.19
CA VAL A 46 8.13 3.99 6.96
C VAL A 46 8.80 3.75 8.29
N ASP A 47 8.71 2.53 8.79
CA ASP A 47 9.08 2.21 10.16
C ASP A 47 10.12 1.07 10.22
N PRO A 48 11.03 1.07 11.20
CA PRO A 48 12.01 0.00 11.37
C PRO A 48 11.40 -1.42 11.46
N TYR A 49 10.18 -1.56 12.01
CA TYR A 49 9.51 -2.87 12.11
C TYR A 49 9.20 -3.49 10.75
N MET A 50 9.18 -2.71 9.66
CA MET A 50 8.95 -3.23 8.32
C MET A 50 10.11 -4.10 7.85
N ARG A 51 11.34 -3.86 8.35
CA ARG A 51 12.55 -4.57 7.92
C ARG A 51 12.48 -6.09 8.06
N PRO A 52 12.10 -6.68 9.22
CA PRO A 52 11.93 -8.14 9.32
C PRO A 52 10.78 -8.68 8.45
N ARG A 53 9.75 -7.87 8.17
CA ARG A 53 8.63 -8.29 7.32
C ARG A 53 9.05 -8.48 5.85
N LEU A 54 10.05 -7.73 5.36
CA LEU A 54 10.55 -7.87 3.98
C LEU A 54 11.09 -9.27 3.68
N THR A 55 11.55 -9.98 4.71
CA THR A 55 12.11 -11.33 4.59
C THR A 55 11.12 -12.43 4.99
N ALA A 56 10.30 -12.21 6.02
CA ALA A 56 9.41 -13.24 6.58
C ALA A 56 8.01 -13.26 5.94
N ASP A 57 7.29 -12.13 6.01
CA ASP A 57 5.83 -12.14 5.89
C ASP A 57 5.28 -11.38 4.69
N GLN A 58 6.04 -10.42 4.14
CA GLN A 58 5.57 -9.62 3.02
C GLN A 58 5.48 -10.50 1.77
N ALA A 59 4.30 -10.68 1.18
CA ALA A 59 4.18 -11.37 -0.11
C ALA A 59 4.87 -10.56 -1.23
N LEU A 60 5.51 -11.27 -2.18
CA LEU A 60 6.09 -10.63 -3.36
C LEU A 60 4.98 -10.26 -4.36
N ASN A 61 5.15 -9.14 -5.06
CA ASN A 61 4.23 -8.62 -6.09
C ASN A 61 2.81 -8.39 -5.57
N VAL A 62 2.70 -8.02 -4.29
CA VAL A 62 1.46 -7.59 -3.64
C VAL A 62 1.72 -6.25 -2.97
N ALA A 63 0.67 -5.43 -2.87
CA ALA A 63 0.71 -4.15 -2.17
C ALA A 63 1.24 -4.33 -0.74
N MET A 64 2.26 -3.56 -0.39
CA MET A 64 2.75 -3.48 0.98
C MET A 64 1.76 -2.69 1.85
N ILE A 65 1.68 -3.06 3.13
CA ILE A 65 0.82 -2.42 4.12
C ILE A 65 1.67 -1.64 5.11
N GLY A 66 1.20 -0.45 5.49
CA GLY A 66 1.81 0.40 6.51
C GLY A 66 0.80 1.36 7.10
N GLY A 67 1.19 2.06 8.16
CA GLY A 67 0.40 3.16 8.70
C GLY A 67 0.39 4.34 7.72
N GLY A 68 -0.70 5.10 7.68
CA GLY A 68 -0.81 6.25 6.80
C GLY A 68 -1.91 7.19 7.24
N VAL A 69 -1.88 8.41 6.68
CA VAL A 69 -2.94 9.41 6.82
C VAL A 69 -3.49 9.69 5.44
N GLY A 70 -4.81 9.65 5.31
CA GLY A 70 -5.50 9.86 4.04
C GLY A 70 -6.72 10.73 4.18
N ARG A 71 -7.24 11.17 3.03
CA ARG A 71 -8.50 11.90 2.90
C ARG A 71 -9.56 10.94 2.39
N VAL A 72 -10.73 10.92 3.03
CA VAL A 72 -11.91 10.26 2.46
C VAL A 72 -12.35 11.05 1.23
N VAL A 73 -12.36 10.40 0.07
CA VAL A 73 -12.77 11.00 -1.21
C VAL A 73 -14.14 10.50 -1.68
N GLN A 74 -14.59 9.37 -1.14
CA GLN A 74 -15.95 8.84 -1.31
C GLN A 74 -16.35 8.08 -0.05
N SER A 75 -17.62 8.21 0.37
CA SER A 75 -18.21 7.36 1.42
C SER A 75 -19.56 6.84 0.95
N ARG A 76 -19.78 5.55 1.12
CA ARG A 76 -21.10 4.89 1.10
C ARG A 76 -21.36 4.15 2.40
N ASN A 77 -20.68 4.56 3.46
CA ASN A 77 -21.00 4.13 4.81
C ASN A 77 -22.13 5.02 5.35
N PRO A 78 -23.24 4.46 5.87
CA PRO A 78 -24.33 5.25 6.45
C PRO A 78 -23.95 5.98 7.75
N ASP A 79 -22.86 5.57 8.40
CA ASP A 79 -22.29 6.17 9.61
C ASP A 79 -20.93 6.84 9.33
#